data_AF-A0A955P601-F1
#
_entry.id   AF-A0A955P601-F1
#
_cell.length_a   1.000
_cell.length_b   1.000
_cell.length_c   1.000
_cell.angle_alpha   90.00
_cell.angle_beta   90.00
_cell.angle_gamma   90.00
#
_symmetry.space_group_name_H-M   'P 1'
#
loop_
_entity.id
_entity.type
_entity.pdbx_description
1 polymer ?
#
loop_
_entity_poly.entity_id
_entity_poly.type
_entity_poly.pdbx_seq_one_letter_code
_entity_poly.pdbx_strand_id
1 'polypeptide(L)'
;MRTFLRRFNTLAVAAGILMTAGCSKPAEEPESKQTTEKVEVSAEREAPVQEAMIATDSPMVAEVGPLKFYLDDVLKLTRENEDQILPVGPESEKLERLKANRKETLKRMIDRRLLILGAAKHPEWVNDASWEEQVQTLYAKMGAEEIERRRKAAGVGKEEFMEQFRKFIREEMMIRELVAREVESATPPSEEELMAAYEKERDTTFTRPESWAVYHVDRYLPRAEADSLPKVVEELERIRAEVAA
;
A
#
# COMPACT_ATOMS: atom_id res chain seq x y z
N MET A 1 -13.25 6.55 -27.21
CA MET A 1 -12.08 6.65 -26.31
C MET A 1 -12.34 7.74 -25.25
N ARG A 2 -13.11 7.45 -24.19
CA ARG A 2 -13.61 8.46 -23.22
C ARG A 2 -13.48 8.07 -21.73
N THR A 3 -12.69 7.05 -21.38
CA THR A 3 -12.69 6.44 -20.03
C THR A 3 -11.33 6.33 -19.32
N PHE A 4 -10.23 6.72 -19.99
CA PHE A 4 -8.88 6.25 -19.64
C PHE A 4 -8.28 6.86 -18.35
N LEU A 5 -8.65 8.09 -17.97
CA LEU A 5 -8.09 8.76 -16.78
C LEU A 5 -8.90 8.53 -15.48
N ARG A 6 -10.13 8.01 -15.56
CA ARG A 6 -11.08 7.97 -14.43
C ARG A 6 -10.85 6.84 -13.43
N ARG A 7 -9.86 5.96 -13.67
CA ARG A 7 -9.82 4.60 -13.09
C ARG A 7 -8.49 4.18 -12.46
N PHE A 8 -7.44 5.01 -12.58
CA PHE A 8 -6.12 4.72 -12.02
C PHE A 8 -6.12 4.61 -10.49
N ASN A 9 -7.00 5.37 -9.82
CA ASN A 9 -7.09 5.38 -8.35
C ASN A 9 -7.66 4.08 -7.76
N THR A 10 -8.43 3.29 -8.51
CA THR A 10 -9.03 2.06 -7.98
C THR A 10 -7.99 0.96 -7.68
N LEU A 11 -6.84 0.97 -8.34
CA LEU A 11 -5.74 0.03 -8.06
C LEU A 11 -4.91 0.45 -6.83
N ALA A 12 -4.83 1.75 -6.53
CA ALA A 12 -4.12 2.26 -5.36
C ALA A 12 -4.83 1.93 -4.04
N VAL A 13 -6.16 1.75 -4.03
CA VAL A 13 -6.94 1.31 -2.85
C VAL A 13 -6.45 -0.04 -2.32
N ALA A 14 -5.95 -0.90 -3.20
CA ALA A 14 -5.70 -2.30 -2.86
C ALA A 14 -4.19 -2.64 -2.73
N ALA A 15 -3.32 -1.63 -2.77
CA ALA A 15 -1.87 -1.76 -2.57
C ALA A 15 -1.43 -1.52 -1.11
N GLY A 16 -2.29 -0.95 -0.27
CA GLY A 16 -2.02 -0.73 1.16
C GLY A 16 -1.77 -2.00 1.99
N ILE A 17 -1.89 -3.18 1.39
CA ILE A 17 -1.71 -4.48 2.05
C ILE A 17 -0.40 -5.19 1.64
N LEU A 18 0.31 -4.74 0.58
CA LEU A 18 1.49 -5.46 0.08
C LEU A 18 2.84 -5.00 0.67
N MET A 19 2.88 -3.95 1.48
CA MET A 19 4.12 -3.36 2.02
C MET A 19 4.64 -4.01 3.32
N THR A 20 3.99 -5.05 3.88
CA THR A 20 4.39 -5.63 5.18
C THR A 20 5.12 -6.98 5.13
N ALA A 21 5.55 -7.47 3.96
CA ALA A 21 6.29 -8.72 3.92
C ALA A 21 7.40 -8.72 2.86
N GLY A 22 8.65 -8.60 3.31
CA GLY A 22 9.79 -8.94 2.45
C GLY A 22 11.15 -8.36 2.83
N CYS A 23 11.55 -8.40 4.11
CA CYS A 23 12.98 -8.48 4.41
C CYS A 23 13.45 -9.89 4.02
N SER A 24 14.10 -10.03 2.86
CA SER A 24 14.91 -11.21 2.57
C SER A 24 16.24 -10.76 1.99
N LYS A 25 17.30 -11.30 2.60
CA LYS A 25 18.72 -11.04 2.37
C LYS A 25 19.14 -11.25 0.90
N PRO A 26 20.25 -10.61 0.48
CA PRO A 26 20.82 -10.78 -0.85
C PRO A 26 21.37 -12.21 -1.01
N ALA A 27 20.96 -12.88 -2.09
CA ALA A 27 21.60 -14.11 -2.54
C ALA A 27 22.58 -13.76 -3.68
N GLU A 28 23.76 -14.37 -3.59
CA GLU A 28 24.96 -14.19 -4.38
C GLU A 28 24.76 -14.32 -5.91
N GLU A 29 25.63 -13.61 -6.63
CA GLU A 29 25.86 -13.73 -8.07
C GLU A 29 26.08 -15.19 -8.51
N PRO A 30 25.76 -15.50 -9.78
CA PRO A 30 26.90 -15.91 -10.59
C PRO A 30 26.91 -15.33 -12.01
N GLU A 31 28.09 -14.85 -12.35
CA GLU A 31 28.84 -15.04 -13.60
C GLU A 31 28.15 -14.78 -14.95
N SER A 32 28.67 -13.71 -15.55
CA SER A 32 28.65 -13.35 -16.97
C SER A 32 28.72 -14.52 -17.95
N LYS A 33 27.86 -14.50 -18.97
CA LYS A 33 28.25 -14.84 -20.33
C LYS A 33 27.71 -13.81 -21.31
N GLN A 34 28.64 -13.07 -21.90
CA GLN A 34 28.44 -12.22 -23.07
C GLN A 34 27.95 -13.06 -24.25
N THR A 35 26.88 -12.61 -24.89
CA THR A 35 26.69 -12.86 -26.32
C THR A 35 26.17 -11.58 -26.96
N THR A 36 27.04 -10.96 -27.76
CA THR A 36 26.74 -9.86 -28.66
C THR A 36 25.82 -10.32 -29.79
N GLU A 37 24.69 -9.65 -29.98
CA GLU A 37 24.04 -9.60 -31.30
C GLU A 37 23.45 -8.20 -31.53
N LYS A 38 23.98 -7.52 -32.55
CA LYS A 38 23.47 -6.26 -33.11
C LYS A 38 22.25 -6.57 -33.95
N VAL A 39 21.11 -5.90 -33.74
CA VAL A 39 20.18 -5.56 -34.84
C VAL A 39 19.48 -4.22 -34.57
N GLU A 40 19.81 -3.30 -35.47
CA GLU A 40 19.04 -2.21 -36.11
C GLU A 40 18.07 -1.30 -35.33
N VAL A 41 18.43 -0.01 -35.44
CA VAL A 41 17.64 1.20 -35.28
C VAL A 41 16.38 1.17 -36.15
N SER A 42 15.21 1.40 -35.55
CA SER A 42 14.09 2.02 -36.24
C SER A 42 13.66 3.25 -35.45
N ALA A 43 13.94 4.41 -36.04
CA ALA A 43 13.50 5.71 -35.56
C ALA A 43 12.02 5.88 -35.96
N GLU A 44 11.12 5.83 -34.99
CA GLU A 44 9.72 6.18 -35.21
C GLU A 44 9.33 7.38 -34.34
N ARG A 45 8.80 8.40 -35.03
CA ARG A 45 8.50 9.76 -34.57
C ARG A 45 7.71 9.79 -33.26
N GLU A 46 8.26 10.48 -32.25
CA GLU A 46 7.48 10.99 -31.13
C GLU A 46 6.51 12.07 -31.62
N ALA A 47 5.23 11.72 -31.70
CA ALA A 47 4.15 12.70 -31.74
C ALA A 47 3.87 13.19 -30.31
N PRO A 48 3.61 14.49 -30.10
CA PRO A 48 3.30 15.01 -28.77
C PRO A 48 1.96 14.43 -28.31
N VAL A 49 2.00 13.62 -27.25
CA VAL A 49 0.79 13.12 -26.57
C VAL A 49 0.13 14.31 -25.88
N GLN A 50 -0.85 14.91 -26.54
CA GLN A 50 -1.79 15.83 -25.91
C GLN A 50 -2.67 15.03 -24.95
N GLU A 51 -2.36 15.07 -23.66
CA GLU A 51 -3.21 14.56 -22.60
C GLU A 51 -4.53 15.36 -22.60
N ALA A 52 -5.58 14.76 -23.14
CA ALA A 52 -6.91 15.34 -23.20
C ALA A 52 -7.47 15.56 -21.79
N MET A 53 -7.57 16.83 -21.38
CA MET A 53 -8.29 17.28 -20.19
C MET A 53 -9.77 16.91 -20.32
N ILE A 54 -10.27 16.00 -19.49
CA ILE A 54 -11.71 15.74 -19.36
C ILE A 54 -12.22 16.63 -18.23
N ALA A 55 -13.16 17.52 -18.56
CA ALA A 55 -13.97 18.23 -17.57
C ALA A 55 -14.79 17.19 -16.78
N THR A 56 -14.42 16.97 -15.53
CA THR A 56 -15.27 16.35 -14.53
C THR A 56 -16.13 17.45 -13.91
N ASP A 57 -17.43 17.21 -13.75
CA ASP A 57 -18.31 18.07 -12.92
C ASP A 57 -17.89 18.07 -11.44
N SER A 58 -16.94 17.20 -11.07
CA SER A 58 -16.31 17.15 -9.77
C SER A 58 -15.25 18.25 -9.64
N PRO A 59 -15.24 19.04 -8.56
CA PRO A 59 -14.28 20.13 -8.39
C PRO A 59 -12.85 19.60 -8.28
N MET A 60 -11.91 20.33 -8.90
CA MET A 60 -10.48 20.10 -8.73
C MET A 60 -10.06 20.47 -7.31
N VAL A 61 -9.32 19.59 -6.65
CA VAL A 61 -8.86 19.77 -5.26
C VAL A 61 -7.35 19.98 -5.15
N ALA A 62 -6.57 19.51 -6.13
CA ALA A 62 -5.12 19.73 -6.20
C ALA A 62 -4.58 19.52 -7.63
N GLU A 63 -3.37 20.02 -7.90
CA GLU A 63 -2.63 19.82 -9.15
C GLU A 63 -1.15 19.57 -8.82
N VAL A 64 -0.56 18.54 -9.43
CA VAL A 64 0.85 18.16 -9.26
C VAL A 64 1.46 17.84 -10.62
N GLY A 65 2.23 18.80 -11.15
CA GLY A 65 2.76 18.75 -12.51
C GLY A 65 1.61 18.70 -13.53
N PRO A 66 1.59 17.76 -14.49
CA PRO A 66 0.48 17.63 -15.44
C PRO A 66 -0.77 16.98 -14.85
N LEU A 67 -0.69 16.37 -13.65
CA LEU A 67 -1.80 15.61 -13.08
C LEU A 67 -2.70 16.47 -12.21
N LYS A 68 -4.01 16.36 -12.43
CA LYS A 68 -5.06 17.03 -11.64
C LYS A 68 -5.79 16.01 -10.78
N PHE A 69 -6.01 16.35 -9.52
CA PHE A 69 -6.78 15.56 -8.58
C PHE A 69 -8.17 16.19 -8.42
N TYR A 70 -9.20 15.38 -8.58
CA TYR A 70 -10.58 15.79 -8.41
C TYR A 70 -11.16 15.23 -7.12
N LEU A 71 -12.21 15.86 -6.59
CA LEU A 71 -12.86 15.42 -5.36
C LEU A 71 -13.34 13.96 -5.46
N ASP A 72 -13.89 13.56 -6.62
CA ASP A 72 -14.34 12.18 -6.88
C ASP A 72 -13.22 11.15 -6.72
N ASP A 73 -11.97 11.51 -7.04
CA ASP A 73 -10.84 10.62 -6.89
C ASP A 73 -10.53 10.34 -5.42
N VAL A 74 -10.54 11.39 -4.60
CA VAL A 74 -10.36 11.28 -3.15
C VAL A 74 -11.49 10.47 -2.53
N LEU A 75 -12.75 10.75 -2.90
CA LEU A 75 -13.92 10.07 -2.35
C LEU A 75 -13.95 8.58 -2.70
N LYS A 76 -13.52 8.18 -3.90
CA LYS A 76 -13.41 6.77 -4.28
C LYS A 76 -12.39 6.03 -3.41
N LEU A 77 -11.26 6.66 -3.11
CA LEU A 77 -10.19 6.07 -2.32
C LEU A 77 -10.53 5.99 -0.83
N THR A 78 -11.31 6.95 -0.32
CA THR A 78 -11.67 6.98 1.10
C THR A 78 -12.88 6.12 1.43
N ARG A 79 -13.74 5.79 0.45
CA ARG A 79 -15.03 5.14 0.67
C ARG A 79 -14.96 3.91 1.59
N GLU A 80 -14.04 2.98 1.32
CA GLU A 80 -13.90 1.75 2.13
C GLU A 80 -13.51 2.06 3.58
N ASN A 81 -12.65 3.07 3.79
CA ASN A 81 -12.25 3.51 5.12
C ASN A 81 -13.36 4.31 5.81
N GLU A 82 -14.10 5.13 5.06
CA GLU A 82 -15.23 5.92 5.57
C GLU A 82 -16.38 5.04 6.04
N ASP A 83 -16.64 3.93 5.35
CA ASP A 83 -17.63 2.92 5.74
C ASP A 83 -17.23 2.20 7.06
N GLN A 84 -15.94 2.19 7.40
CA GLN A 84 -15.40 1.63 8.65
C GLN A 84 -15.28 2.65 9.80
N ILE A 85 -15.37 3.95 9.52
CA ILE A 85 -15.40 5.00 10.56
C ILE A 85 -16.76 4.86 11.29
N LEU A 86 -16.70 4.16 12.42
CA LEU A 86 -17.79 3.67 13.29
C LEU A 86 -19.10 4.48 13.28
N PRO A 87 -20.26 3.80 13.39
CA PRO A 87 -21.58 4.42 13.42
C PRO A 87 -21.96 5.07 14.78
N VAL A 88 -21.10 4.98 15.80
CA VAL A 88 -21.45 5.37 17.18
C VAL A 88 -20.52 6.47 17.68
N GLY A 89 -21.04 7.70 17.72
CA GLY A 89 -20.35 8.90 18.21
C GLY A 89 -21.11 10.18 17.81
N PRO A 90 -20.77 11.34 18.40
CA PRO A 90 -21.35 12.62 17.98
C PRO A 90 -21.08 12.90 16.50
N GLU A 91 -22.06 13.47 15.80
CA GLU A 91 -21.95 13.75 14.36
C GLU A 91 -20.75 14.66 14.03
N SER A 92 -20.40 15.59 14.93
CA SER A 92 -19.22 16.45 14.82
C SER A 92 -17.91 15.66 14.77
N GLU A 93 -17.74 14.65 15.63
CA GLU A 93 -16.54 13.81 15.65
C GLU A 93 -16.43 12.95 14.39
N LYS A 94 -17.57 12.45 13.89
CA LYS A 94 -17.62 11.72 12.61
C LYS A 94 -17.15 12.61 11.47
N LEU A 95 -17.66 13.84 11.37
CA LEU A 95 -17.28 14.78 10.32
C LEU A 95 -15.78 15.12 10.36
N GLU A 96 -15.20 15.34 11.54
CA GLU A 96 -13.77 15.62 11.68
C GLU A 96 -12.91 14.41 11.27
N ARG A 97 -13.31 13.18 11.63
CA ARG A 97 -12.61 11.97 11.17
C ARG A 97 -12.70 11.77 9.65
N LEU A 98 -13.86 12.03 9.06
CA LEU A 98 -14.03 11.98 7.60
C LEU A 98 -13.13 13.02 6.90
N LYS A 99 -13.09 14.26 7.39
CA LYS A 99 -12.21 15.30 6.86
C LYS A 99 -10.74 14.92 7.00
N ALA A 100 -10.33 14.40 8.16
CA ALA A 100 -8.97 13.95 8.40
C ALA A 100 -8.57 12.81 7.44
N ASN A 101 -9.44 11.80 7.28
CA ASN A 101 -9.22 10.69 6.35
C ASN A 101 -9.05 11.20 4.91
N ARG A 102 -9.96 12.07 4.43
CA ARG A 102 -9.88 12.66 3.09
C ARG A 102 -8.63 13.50 2.87
N LYS A 103 -8.26 14.32 3.86
CA LYS A 103 -7.04 15.14 3.80
C LYS A 103 -5.79 14.27 3.74
N GLU A 104 -5.73 13.22 4.56
CA GLU A 104 -4.61 12.28 4.57
C GLU A 104 -4.53 11.49 3.26
N THR A 105 -5.65 11.01 2.73
CA THR A 105 -5.69 10.36 1.41
C THR A 105 -5.21 11.29 0.30
N LEU A 106 -5.70 12.53 0.26
CA LEU A 106 -5.25 13.52 -0.72
C LEU A 106 -3.75 13.79 -0.59
N LYS A 107 -3.23 13.93 0.64
CA LYS A 107 -1.80 14.09 0.89
C LYS A 107 -1.00 12.91 0.33
N ARG A 108 -1.42 11.67 0.60
CA ARG A 108 -0.76 10.47 0.05
C ARG A 108 -0.77 10.43 -1.47
N MET A 109 -1.87 10.85 -2.11
CA MET A 109 -1.95 10.94 -3.58
C MET A 109 -0.94 11.95 -4.14
N ILE A 110 -0.84 13.13 -3.49
CA ILE A 110 0.12 14.19 -3.86
C ILE A 110 1.55 13.70 -3.67
N ASP A 111 1.88 13.17 -2.50
CA ASP A 111 3.23 12.67 -2.16
C ASP A 111 3.65 11.57 -3.12
N ARG A 112 2.77 10.59 -3.38
CA ARG A 112 3.01 9.54 -4.37
C ARG A 112 3.31 10.14 -5.75
N ARG A 113 2.54 11.13 -6.19
CA ARG A 113 2.75 11.73 -7.51
C ARG A 113 4.07 12.49 -7.58
N LEU A 114 4.46 13.18 -6.52
CA LEU A 114 5.76 13.84 -6.43
C LEU A 114 6.91 12.82 -6.53
N LEU A 115 6.79 11.68 -5.85
CA LEU A 115 7.77 10.59 -5.95
C LEU A 115 7.84 10.01 -7.37
N ILE A 116 6.70 9.80 -8.04
CA ILE A 116 6.67 9.35 -9.44
C ILE A 116 7.35 10.37 -10.35
N LEU A 117 7.07 11.66 -10.19
CA LEU A 117 7.71 12.72 -10.98
C LEU A 117 9.21 12.82 -10.69
N GLY A 118 9.64 12.58 -9.45
CA GLY A 118 11.05 12.47 -9.07
C GLY A 118 11.72 11.30 -9.77
N ALA A 119 11.15 10.10 -9.66
CA ALA A 119 11.69 8.89 -10.24
C ALA A 119 11.64 8.89 -11.78
N ALA A 120 10.66 9.57 -12.39
CA ALA A 120 10.57 9.73 -13.85
C ALA A 120 11.73 10.52 -14.47
N LYS A 121 12.51 11.25 -13.65
CA LYS A 121 13.77 11.88 -14.10
C LYS A 121 14.89 10.85 -14.32
N HIS A 122 14.71 9.62 -13.85
CA HIS A 122 15.69 8.54 -13.86
C HIS A 122 15.07 7.23 -14.39
N PRO A 123 14.60 7.22 -15.66
CA PRO A 123 13.96 6.04 -16.24
C PRO A 123 14.89 4.80 -16.29
N GLU A 124 16.20 5.00 -16.25
CA GLU A 124 17.21 3.95 -16.29
C GLU A 124 17.31 3.10 -15.01
N TRP A 125 16.70 3.54 -13.89
CA TRP A 125 16.77 2.81 -12.62
C TRP A 125 15.91 1.55 -12.60
N VAL A 126 14.90 1.45 -13.47
CA VAL A 126 14.01 0.28 -13.54
C VAL A 126 14.19 -0.39 -14.90
N ASN A 127 14.81 -1.57 -14.89
CA ASN A 127 14.96 -2.41 -16.08
C ASN A 127 13.62 -3.09 -16.43
N ASP A 128 13.26 -3.13 -17.71
CA ASP A 128 12.04 -3.76 -18.22
C ASP A 128 11.94 -5.25 -17.88
N ALA A 129 13.08 -5.97 -17.76
CA ALA A 129 13.09 -7.38 -17.41
C ALA A 129 12.73 -7.65 -15.94
N SER A 130 13.31 -6.90 -15.00
CA SER A 130 12.99 -7.01 -13.57
C SER A 130 11.56 -6.54 -13.29
N TRP A 131 11.12 -5.55 -14.07
CA TRP A 131 9.78 -5.03 -14.07
C TRP A 131 8.72 -6.08 -14.40
N GLU A 132 8.83 -6.78 -15.54
CA GLU A 132 7.84 -7.79 -15.93
C GLU A 132 7.91 -9.03 -15.01
N GLU A 133 9.08 -9.39 -14.49
CA GLU A 133 9.20 -10.43 -13.45
C GLU A 133 8.37 -10.07 -12.21
N GLN A 134 8.49 -8.84 -11.72
CA GLN A 134 7.71 -8.37 -10.56
C GLN A 134 6.20 -8.38 -10.83
N VAL A 135 5.77 -8.09 -12.06
CA VAL A 135 4.38 -8.23 -12.50
C VAL A 135 3.92 -9.68 -12.36
N GLN A 136 4.69 -10.64 -12.86
CA GLN A 136 4.34 -12.06 -12.78
C GLN A 136 4.32 -12.55 -11.33
N THR A 137 5.30 -12.16 -10.51
CA THR A 137 5.35 -12.49 -9.08
C THR A 137 4.13 -11.97 -8.33
N LEU A 138 3.76 -10.70 -8.55
CA LEU A 138 2.59 -10.11 -7.88
C LEU A 138 1.27 -10.68 -8.40
N TYR A 139 1.18 -10.96 -9.70
CA TYR A 139 0.03 -11.62 -10.30
C TYR A 139 -0.17 -13.01 -9.69
N ALA A 140 0.90 -13.80 -9.56
CA ALA A 140 0.88 -15.13 -8.97
C ALA A 140 0.55 -15.09 -7.47
N LYS A 141 1.15 -14.14 -6.72
CA LYS A 141 0.93 -13.97 -5.28
C LYS A 141 -0.50 -13.54 -4.95
N MET A 142 -1.09 -12.67 -5.78
CA MET A 142 -2.45 -12.18 -5.57
C MET A 142 -3.49 -13.27 -5.89
N GLY A 143 -3.21 -14.12 -6.87
CA GLY A 143 -4.12 -15.18 -7.30
C GLY A 143 -5.22 -14.66 -8.23
N ALA A 144 -5.73 -15.56 -9.07
CA ALA A 144 -6.67 -15.20 -10.14
C ALA A 144 -8.01 -14.66 -9.62
N GLU A 145 -8.50 -15.14 -8.48
CA GLU A 145 -9.78 -14.73 -7.90
C GLU A 145 -9.76 -13.27 -7.43
N GLU A 146 -8.70 -12.88 -6.73
CA GLU A 146 -8.54 -11.52 -6.23
C GLU A 146 -8.33 -10.52 -7.38
N ILE A 147 -7.59 -10.91 -8.41
CA ILE A 147 -7.42 -10.12 -9.63
C ILE A 147 -8.76 -9.91 -10.33
N GLU A 148 -9.57 -10.96 -10.47
CA GLU A 148 -10.89 -10.87 -11.08
C GLU A 148 -11.84 -10.01 -10.24
N ARG A 149 -11.77 -10.11 -8.90
CA ARG A 149 -12.53 -9.25 -7.99
C ARG A 149 -12.16 -7.78 -8.19
N ARG A 150 -10.87 -7.45 -8.23
CA ARG A 150 -10.37 -6.08 -8.44
C ARG A 150 -10.73 -5.55 -9.82
N ARG A 151 -10.61 -6.38 -10.86
CA ARG A 151 -11.02 -6.04 -12.22
C ARG A 151 -12.51 -5.67 -12.28
N LYS A 152 -13.37 -6.48 -11.66
CA LYS A 152 -14.82 -6.21 -11.56
C LYS A 152 -15.10 -4.92 -10.79
N ALA A 153 -14.43 -4.70 -9.66
CA ALA A 153 -14.57 -3.48 -8.86
C ALA A 153 -14.17 -2.22 -9.63
N ALA A 154 -13.13 -2.31 -10.47
CA ALA A 154 -12.68 -1.22 -11.34
C ALA A 154 -13.59 -1.01 -12.57
N GLY A 155 -14.44 -1.98 -12.93
CA GLY A 155 -15.36 -1.89 -14.06
C GLY A 155 -14.66 -1.80 -15.43
N VAL A 156 -13.48 -2.42 -15.55
CA VAL A 156 -12.60 -2.39 -16.74
C VAL A 156 -12.53 -3.76 -17.44
N GLY A 157 -12.15 -3.72 -18.72
CA GLY A 157 -11.79 -4.93 -19.47
C GLY A 157 -10.55 -5.61 -18.90
N LYS A 158 -10.30 -6.87 -19.30
CA LYS A 158 -9.13 -7.62 -18.84
C LYS A 158 -7.83 -6.97 -19.31
N GLU A 159 -7.76 -6.58 -20.57
CA GLU A 159 -6.59 -5.95 -21.18
C GLU A 159 -6.30 -4.59 -20.53
N GLU A 160 -7.33 -3.75 -20.37
CA GLU A 160 -7.22 -2.44 -19.70
C GLU A 160 -6.75 -2.59 -18.24
N PHE A 161 -7.27 -3.59 -17.51
CA PHE A 161 -6.82 -3.88 -16.16
C PHE A 161 -5.35 -4.27 -16.11
N MET A 162 -4.90 -5.14 -17.02
CA MET A 162 -3.50 -5.58 -17.05
C MET A 162 -2.56 -4.45 -17.43
N GLU A 163 -2.96 -3.55 -18.33
CA GLU A 163 -2.19 -2.35 -18.66
C GLU A 163 -2.05 -1.42 -17.44
N GLN A 164 -3.15 -1.19 -16.71
CA GLN A 164 -3.14 -0.39 -15.49
C GLN A 164 -2.31 -1.05 -14.37
N PHE A 165 -2.43 -2.37 -14.23
CA PHE A 165 -1.69 -3.16 -13.24
C PHE A 165 -0.19 -3.10 -13.52
N ARG A 166 0.19 -3.24 -14.78
CA ARG A 166 1.57 -3.02 -15.23
C ARG A 166 2.01 -1.59 -14.92
N LYS A 167 1.29 -0.57 -15.37
CA LYS A 167 1.71 0.80 -15.07
C LYS A 167 1.87 1.05 -13.55
N PHE A 168 0.97 0.50 -12.74
CA PHE A 168 1.02 0.61 -11.29
C PHE A 168 2.30 0.01 -10.69
N ILE A 169 2.63 -1.25 -10.96
CA ILE A 169 3.82 -1.83 -10.33
C ILE A 169 5.09 -1.12 -10.86
N ARG A 170 5.07 -0.56 -12.08
CA ARG A 170 6.26 0.12 -12.64
C ARG A 170 6.55 1.37 -11.84
N GLU A 171 5.50 2.14 -11.56
CA GLU A 171 5.57 3.29 -10.67
C GLU A 171 6.02 2.89 -9.26
N GLU A 172 5.55 1.75 -8.72
CA GLU A 172 6.04 1.25 -7.41
C GLU A 172 7.54 0.97 -7.40
N MET A 173 8.04 0.29 -8.43
CA MET A 173 9.48 0.00 -8.54
C MET A 173 10.28 1.29 -8.66
N MET A 174 9.83 2.23 -9.48
CA MET A 174 10.46 3.54 -9.62
C MET A 174 10.51 4.31 -8.30
N ILE A 175 9.41 4.33 -7.54
CA ILE A 175 9.36 4.96 -6.21
C ILE A 175 10.33 4.25 -5.26
N ARG A 176 10.34 2.92 -5.24
CA ARG A 176 11.21 2.14 -4.35
C ARG A 176 12.68 2.41 -4.62
N GLU A 177 13.09 2.43 -5.88
CA GLU A 177 14.47 2.74 -6.28
C GLU A 177 14.87 4.17 -5.91
N LEU A 178 13.97 5.15 -6.14
CA LEU A 178 14.20 6.53 -5.71
C LEU A 178 14.42 6.62 -4.20
N VAL A 179 13.51 6.04 -3.42
CA VAL A 179 13.61 6.06 -1.95
C VAL A 179 14.86 5.33 -1.46
N ALA A 180 15.18 4.17 -2.03
CA ALA A 180 16.38 3.42 -1.66
C ALA A 180 17.64 4.25 -1.86
N ARG A 181 17.78 4.92 -3.01
CA ARG A 181 18.95 5.76 -3.31
C ARG A 181 19.04 7.01 -2.45
N GLU A 182 17.91 7.69 -2.23
CA GLU A 182 17.86 8.85 -1.33
C GLU A 182 18.23 8.45 0.10
N VAL A 183 17.76 7.30 0.59
CA VAL A 183 18.11 6.76 1.91
C VAL A 183 19.57 6.31 1.97
N GLU A 184 20.09 5.62 0.95
CA GLU A 184 21.49 5.19 0.88
C GLU A 184 22.47 6.38 0.81
N SER A 185 22.05 7.47 0.16
CA SER A 185 22.83 8.71 0.13
C SER A 185 22.72 9.53 1.41
N ALA A 186 21.73 9.25 2.26
CA ALA A 186 21.60 9.91 3.54
C ALA A 186 22.71 9.44 4.49
N THR A 187 23.30 10.39 5.22
CA THR A 187 24.29 10.05 6.25
C THR A 187 23.59 9.20 7.31
N PRO A 188 24.11 8.00 7.64
CA PRO A 188 23.51 7.19 8.70
C PRO A 188 23.56 7.97 10.02
N PRO A 189 22.54 7.79 10.89
CA PRO A 189 22.53 8.46 12.19
C PRO A 189 23.76 8.07 13.00
N SER A 190 24.36 9.06 13.65
CA SER A 190 25.50 8.87 14.55
C SER A 190 25.11 8.08 15.80
N GLU A 191 26.11 7.49 16.47
CA GLU A 191 25.88 6.77 17.73
C GLU A 191 25.27 7.69 18.81
N GLU A 192 25.67 8.96 18.85
CA GLU A 192 25.09 9.95 19.77
C GLU A 192 23.61 10.21 19.50
N GLU A 193 23.22 10.33 18.22
CA GLU A 193 21.82 10.51 17.82
C GLU A 193 20.97 9.27 18.13
N LEU A 194 21.53 8.07 17.90
CA LEU A 194 20.87 6.81 18.24
C LEU A 194 20.66 6.66 19.75
N MET A 195 21.68 6.97 20.54
CA MET A 195 21.59 6.91 22.00
C MET A 195 20.62 7.97 22.55
N ALA A 196 20.64 9.18 22.00
CA ALA A 196 19.67 10.22 22.39
C ALA A 196 18.23 9.83 22.05
N ALA A 197 18.00 9.21 20.88
CA ALA A 197 16.69 8.69 20.49
C ALA A 197 16.25 7.53 21.40
N TYR A 198 17.15 6.57 21.69
CA TYR A 198 16.88 5.47 22.61
C TYR A 198 16.48 5.97 24.00
N GLU A 199 17.27 6.85 24.62
CA GLU A 199 16.97 7.36 25.96
C GLU A 199 15.66 8.16 26.00
N LYS A 200 15.33 8.88 24.93
CA LYS A 200 14.06 9.62 24.82
C LYS A 200 12.83 8.69 24.75
N GLU A 201 12.98 7.51 24.14
CA GLU A 201 11.86 6.60 23.85
C GLU A 201 11.89 5.31 24.66
N ARG A 202 12.90 5.14 25.52
CA ARG A 202 13.17 3.93 26.31
C ARG A 202 11.92 3.44 27.04
N ASP A 203 11.22 4.36 27.70
CA ASP A 203 10.10 4.02 28.57
C ASP A 203 8.78 3.82 27.81
N THR A 204 8.67 4.31 26.57
CA THR A 204 7.43 4.25 25.78
C THR A 204 7.46 3.15 24.71
N THR A 205 8.61 2.95 24.07
CA THR A 205 8.76 2.09 22.90
C THR A 205 9.40 0.75 23.28
N PHE A 206 10.39 0.78 24.19
CA PHE A 206 11.23 -0.39 24.50
C PHE A 206 10.89 -1.09 25.83
N THR A 207 9.83 -0.65 26.52
CA THR A 207 9.33 -1.28 27.75
C THR A 207 8.45 -2.50 27.52
N ARG A 208 7.95 -2.72 26.30
CA ARG A 208 7.21 -3.94 25.96
C ARG A 208 8.16 -5.01 25.42
N PRO A 209 8.23 -6.19 26.04
CA PRO A 209 8.90 -7.33 25.44
C PRO A 209 8.35 -7.57 24.02
N GLU A 210 9.24 -7.79 23.05
CA GLU A 210 8.85 -8.08 21.66
C GLU A 210 7.97 -9.34 21.54
N SER A 211 8.04 -10.23 22.54
CA SER A 211 7.19 -11.40 22.65
C SER A 211 6.84 -11.71 24.11
N TRP A 212 5.64 -12.25 24.31
CA TRP A 212 5.19 -12.82 25.57
C TRP A 212 4.88 -14.30 25.37
N ALA A 213 5.43 -15.14 26.23
CA ALA A 213 4.94 -16.51 26.37
C ALA A 213 3.66 -16.46 27.21
N VAL A 214 2.52 -16.71 26.57
CA VAL A 214 1.22 -16.79 27.25
C VAL A 214 0.67 -18.20 27.18
N TYR A 215 0.14 -18.68 28.30
CA TYR A 215 -0.69 -19.87 28.33
C TYR A 215 -2.14 -19.42 28.30
N HIS A 216 -2.88 -19.82 27.26
CA HIS A 216 -4.33 -19.59 27.18
C HIS A 216 -5.08 -20.88 27.43
N VAL A 217 -6.25 -20.78 28.06
CA VAL A 217 -7.17 -21.89 28.27
C VAL A 217 -8.49 -21.49 27.62
N ASP A 218 -8.79 -22.09 26.47
CA ASP A 218 -10.04 -21.87 25.77
C ASP A 218 -11.03 -22.99 26.07
N ARG A 219 -12.26 -22.63 26.43
CA ARG A 219 -13.36 -23.58 26.56
C ARG A 219 -14.40 -23.30 25.50
N TYR A 220 -14.50 -24.22 24.54
CA TYR A 220 -15.54 -24.15 23.53
C TYR A 220 -16.91 -24.41 24.18
N LEU A 221 -17.86 -23.49 23.95
CA LEU A 221 -19.25 -23.63 24.38
C LEU A 221 -20.17 -23.62 23.16
N PRO A 222 -20.81 -24.76 22.81
CA PRO A 222 -21.79 -24.81 21.74
C PRO A 222 -22.98 -23.89 22.03
N ARG A 223 -23.57 -23.29 20.99
CA ARG A 223 -24.72 -22.37 21.13
C ARG A 223 -25.95 -23.01 21.80
N ALA A 224 -26.12 -24.32 21.66
CA ALA A 224 -27.19 -25.08 22.31
C ALA A 224 -27.03 -25.16 23.84
N GLU A 225 -25.85 -24.83 24.36
CA GLU A 225 -25.49 -24.90 25.79
C GLU A 225 -25.27 -23.49 26.38
N ALA A 226 -25.77 -22.45 25.71
CA ALA A 226 -25.59 -21.05 26.15
C ALA A 226 -26.07 -20.80 27.58
N ASP A 227 -27.11 -21.50 28.03
CA ASP A 227 -27.65 -21.40 29.38
C ASP A 227 -26.66 -21.88 30.47
N SER A 228 -25.63 -22.65 30.09
CA SER A 228 -24.57 -23.10 31.00
C SER A 228 -23.38 -22.12 31.12
N LEU A 229 -23.39 -21.03 30.35
CA LEU A 229 -22.33 -20.02 30.34
C LEU A 229 -21.96 -19.50 31.74
N PRO A 230 -22.91 -19.19 32.65
CA PRO A 230 -22.55 -18.71 34.00
C PRO A 230 -21.67 -19.70 34.78
N LYS A 231 -21.92 -21.01 34.63
CA LYS A 231 -21.13 -22.05 35.30
C LYS A 231 -19.73 -22.19 34.69
N VAL A 232 -19.63 -22.07 33.38
CA VAL A 232 -18.34 -22.11 32.67
C VAL A 232 -17.48 -20.89 33.03
N VAL A 233 -18.10 -19.71 33.16
CA VAL A 233 -17.41 -18.51 33.63
C VAL A 233 -16.88 -18.69 35.05
N GLU A 234 -17.71 -19.21 35.96
CA GLU A 234 -17.29 -19.48 37.35
C GLU A 234 -16.13 -20.48 37.43
N GLU A 235 -16.14 -21.52 36.60
CA GLU A 235 -15.05 -22.49 36.50
C GLU A 235 -13.74 -21.84 35.99
N LEU A 236 -13.83 -21.01 34.94
CA LEU A 236 -12.68 -20.30 34.39
C LEU A 236 -12.13 -19.25 35.36
N GLU A 237 -12.99 -18.57 36.12
CA GLU A 237 -12.58 -17.65 37.19
C GLU A 237 -11.87 -18.38 38.33
N ARG A 238 -12.33 -19.58 38.69
CA ARG A 238 -11.64 -20.42 39.68
C ARG A 238 -10.26 -20.85 39.18
N ILE A 239 -10.15 -21.35 37.95
CA ILE A 239 -8.87 -21.71 37.34
C ILE A 239 -7.94 -20.49 37.30
N ARG A 240 -8.47 -19.32 36.93
CA ARG A 240 -7.72 -18.06 36.93
C ARG A 240 -7.19 -17.71 38.32
N ALA A 241 -8.01 -17.87 39.37
CA ALA A 241 -7.60 -17.61 40.74
C ALA A 241 -6.54 -18.62 41.24
N GLU A 242 -6.64 -19.89 40.86
CA GLU A 242 -5.65 -20.93 41.18
C GLU A 242 -4.30 -20.68 40.51
N VAL A 243 -4.29 -20.21 39.27
CA VAL A 243 -3.06 -19.93 38.50
C VAL A 243 -2.41 -18.59 38.91
N ALA A 244 -3.18 -17.65 39.44
CA ALA A 244 -2.69 -16.33 39.87
C ALA A 244 -2.18 -16.26 41.32
N ALA A 245 -2.38 -17.33 42.11
CA ALA A 245 -1.89 -17.47 43.48
C ALA A 245 -0.46 -18.05 43.52
#